data_AF-A0A2S0K6S6-F1
#
_entry.id   AF-A0A2S0K6S6-F1
#
_cell.length_a   1.000
_cell.length_b   1.000
_cell.length_c   1.000
_cell.angle_alpha   90.00
_cell.angle_beta   90.00
_cell.angle_gamma   90.00
#
_symmetry.space_group_name_H-M   'P 1'
#
loop_
_entity.id
_entity.type
_entity.pdbx_description
1 polymer ?
#
loop_
_entity_poly.entity_id
_entity_poly.type
_entity_poly.pdbx_seq_one_letter_code
_entity_poly.pdbx_strand_id
1 'polypeptide(L)'
;MYFPDFEGTAILAENITSGIREAKEMLAFRILELEEKDLPVPAPSTPESIELLDSTDRTVFIDVYMPPYRNEAANKAVTKNCTLPRWLRDAAEDAGLNFSQILQASLKEALGIEQNDKKAAN
;
A
#
# COMPACT_ATOMS: atom_id res chain seq x y z
N MET A 1 0.51 6.90 20.58
CA MET A 1 1.44 5.79 20.27
C MET A 1 2.36 6.24 19.14
N TYR A 2 3.63 5.85 19.15
CA TYR A 2 4.56 6.14 18.07
C TYR A 2 5.51 4.95 17.90
N PHE A 3 6.17 4.87 16.76
CA PHE A 3 7.22 3.89 16.52
C PHE A 3 8.57 4.62 16.58
N PRO A 4 9.45 4.31 17.55
CA PRO A 4 10.74 4.99 17.67
C PRO A 4 11.63 4.79 16.43
N ASP A 5 11.49 3.64 15.76
CA ASP A 5 12.25 3.30 14.55
C ASP A 5 11.75 4.02 13.30
N PHE A 6 10.52 4.56 13.32
CA PHE A 6 9.93 5.28 12.21
C PHE A 6 9.67 6.73 12.60
N GLU A 7 10.59 7.62 12.18
CA GLU A 7 10.47 9.05 12.43
C GLU A 7 9.15 9.63 11.89
N GLY A 8 8.63 10.61 12.64
CA GLY A 8 7.41 11.34 12.27
C GLY A 8 6.11 10.56 12.49
N THR A 9 6.15 9.43 13.20
CA THR A 9 4.94 8.66 13.52
C THR A 9 4.27 9.15 14.80
N ALA A 10 2.96 9.35 14.76
CA ALA A 10 2.17 9.66 15.94
C ALA A 10 0.71 9.21 15.73
N ILE A 11 0.21 8.43 16.67
CA ILE A 11 -1.17 7.91 16.70
C ILE A 11 -1.85 8.44 17.95
N LEU A 12 -2.98 9.09 17.75
CA LEU A 12 -3.87 9.55 18.79
C LEU A 12 -5.13 8.70 18.71
N ALA A 13 -5.31 7.81 19.69
CA ALA A 13 -6.42 6.89 19.73
C ALA A 13 -7.20 7.03 21.04
N GLU A 14 -8.52 6.87 20.97
CA GLU A 14 -9.42 7.00 22.13
C GLU A 14 -9.22 5.88 23.16
N ASN A 15 -8.79 4.70 22.71
CA ASN A 15 -8.52 3.56 23.57
C ASN A 15 -7.37 2.69 23.01
N ILE A 16 -6.88 1.75 23.84
CA ILE A 16 -5.74 0.91 23.46
C ILE A 16 -6.06 -0.03 22.29
N THR A 17 -7.28 -0.54 22.20
CA THR A 17 -7.69 -1.46 21.14
C THR A 17 -7.72 -0.77 19.77
N SER A 18 -8.31 0.43 19.69
CA SER A 18 -8.29 1.24 18.47
C SER A 18 -6.86 1.69 18.15
N GLY A 19 -6.08 2.07 19.17
CA GLY A 19 -4.68 2.46 19.01
C GLY A 19 -3.81 1.35 18.44
N ILE A 20 -3.98 0.09 18.89
CA ILE A 20 -3.25 -1.06 18.34
C ILE A 20 -3.64 -1.30 16.88
N ARG A 21 -4.93 -1.20 16.53
CA ARG A 21 -5.40 -1.35 15.15
C ARG A 21 -4.79 -0.28 14.24
N GLU A 22 -4.88 0.98 14.65
CA GLU A 22 -4.32 2.12 13.91
C GLU A 22 -2.78 2.02 13.82
N ALA A 23 -2.12 1.51 14.86
CA ALA A 23 -0.68 1.23 14.83
C ALA A 23 -0.29 0.18 13.79
N LYS A 24 -1.07 -0.90 13.66
CA LYS A 24 -0.84 -1.90 12.63
C LYS A 24 -1.02 -1.33 11.22
N GLU A 25 -2.08 -0.57 11.00
CA GLU A 25 -2.33 0.10 9.73
C GLU A 25 -1.20 1.08 9.38
N MET A 26 -0.83 1.97 10.31
CA MET A 26 0.24 2.95 10.10
C MET A 26 1.60 2.28 9.84
N LEU A 27 1.94 1.22 10.57
CA LEU A 27 3.17 0.47 10.34
C LEU A 27 3.20 -0.16 8.94
N ALA A 28 2.09 -0.77 8.51
CA ALA A 28 1.97 -1.31 7.16
C ALA A 28 2.21 -0.24 6.08
N PHE A 29 1.56 0.92 6.23
CA PHE A 29 1.72 2.04 5.30
C PHE A 29 3.17 2.57 5.26
N ARG A 30 3.82 2.74 6.42
CA ARG A 30 5.21 3.23 6.46
C ARG A 30 6.18 2.26 5.82
N ILE A 31 5.99 0.95 5.99
CA ILE A 31 6.80 -0.06 5.31
C ILE A 31 6.60 0.04 3.79
N LEU A 32 5.35 0.13 3.32
CA LEU A 32 5.07 0.30 1.88
C LEU A 32 5.72 1.56 1.31
N GLU A 33 5.65 2.69 2.01
CA GLU A 33 6.27 3.94 1.56
C GLU A 33 7.80 3.86 1.44
N LEU A 34 8.45 3.08 2.33
CA LEU A 34 9.88 2.83 2.24
C LEU A 34 10.20 1.91 1.05
N GLU A 35 9.41 0.85 0.85
CA GLU A 35 9.53 -0.06 -0.30
C GLU A 35 9.35 0.68 -1.63
N GLU A 36 8.36 1.56 -1.75
CA GLU A 36 8.13 2.40 -2.95
C GLU A 36 9.29 3.36 -3.25
N LYS A 37 10.03 3.78 -2.23
CA LYS A 37 11.20 4.66 -2.34
C LYS A 37 12.52 3.90 -2.45
N ASP A 38 12.49 2.58 -2.50
CA ASP A 38 13.66 1.70 -2.47
C ASP A 38 14.59 2.00 -1.27
N LEU A 39 13.98 2.32 -0.13
CA LEU A 39 14.66 2.59 1.13
C LEU A 39 14.57 1.36 2.06
N PRO A 40 15.61 1.07 2.84
CA PRO A 40 15.59 -0.06 3.77
C PRO A 40 14.58 0.19 4.90
N VAL A 41 13.88 -0.87 5.30
CA VAL A 41 13.05 -0.87 6.52
C VAL A 41 13.97 -0.92 7.74
N PRO A 42 13.83 -0.01 8.72
CA PRO A 42 14.66 -0.01 9.91
C PRO A 42 14.44 -1.29 10.73
N ALA A 43 15.51 -1.78 11.35
CA ALA A 43 15.41 -2.90 12.29
C ALA A 43 14.69 -2.44 13.57
N PRO A 44 13.83 -3.28 14.17
CA PRO A 44 13.09 -2.91 15.36
C PRO A 44 14.04 -2.72 16.55
N SER A 45 13.86 -1.63 17.28
CA SER A 45 14.58 -1.38 18.53
C SER A 45 14.19 -2.37 19.63
N THR A 46 15.14 -2.69 20.50
CA THR A 46 14.87 -3.48 21.72
C THR A 46 14.08 -2.65 22.73
N PRO A 47 13.15 -3.22 23.51
CA PRO A 47 12.43 -2.48 24.54
C PRO A 47 13.34 -1.76 25.54
N GLU A 48 14.49 -2.37 25.85
CA GLU A 48 15.48 -1.84 26.78
C GLU A 48 16.21 -0.60 26.26
N SER A 49 16.22 -0.39 24.94
CA SER A 49 16.84 0.79 24.31
C SER A 49 15.84 1.94 24.09
N ILE A 50 14.56 1.75 24.45
CA ILE A 50 13.52 2.78 24.29
C ILE A 50 13.40 3.55 25.60
N GLU A 51 13.73 4.83 25.56
CA GLU A 51 13.47 5.74 26.68
C GLU A 51 12.00 6.15 26.71
N LEU A 52 11.35 5.91 27.85
CA LEU A 52 9.99 6.34 28.11
C LEU A 52 10.01 7.79 28.65
N LEU A 53 9.11 8.62 28.14
CA LEU A 53 9.04 10.03 28.51
C LEU A 53 8.25 10.24 29.81
N ASP A 54 7.22 9.41 30.04
CA ASP A 54 6.41 9.43 31.26
C ASP A 54 6.42 8.06 31.97
N SER A 55 6.33 8.09 33.30
CA SER A 55 6.19 6.91 34.17
C SER A 55 4.97 6.02 33.86
N THR A 56 3.95 6.60 33.22
CA THR A 56 2.71 5.95 32.81
C THR A 56 2.81 5.32 31.43
N ASP A 57 3.85 5.63 30.65
CA ASP A 57 4.04 5.07 29.32
C ASP A 57 4.32 3.57 29.38
N ARG A 58 3.86 2.85 28.36
CA ARG A 58 4.03 1.40 28.25
C ARG A 58 4.45 1.05 26.83
N THR A 59 5.43 0.15 26.71
CA THR A 59 5.85 -0.40 25.43
C THR A 59 4.93 -1.55 25.03
N VAL A 60 4.49 -1.56 23.78
CA VAL A 60 3.64 -2.62 23.20
C VAL A 60 4.29 -3.09 21.91
N PHE A 61 4.41 -4.41 21.75
CA PHE A 61 4.88 -5.01 20.50
C PHE A 61 3.75 -5.05 19.48
N ILE A 62 4.05 -4.59 18.27
CA ILE A 62 3.11 -4.60 17.15
C ILE A 62 3.73 -5.38 16.01
N ASP A 63 2.98 -6.36 15.52
CA ASP A 63 3.30 -7.17 14.36
C ASP A 63 2.30 -6.89 13.22
N VAL A 64 2.81 -6.95 11.98
CA VAL A 64 2.01 -6.78 10.77
C VAL A 64 2.37 -7.85 9.76
N TYR A 65 1.35 -8.55 9.28
CA TYR A 65 1.47 -9.44 8.13
C TYR A 65 1.32 -8.62 6.85
N MET A 66 2.44 -8.32 6.20
CA MET A 66 2.50 -7.43 5.01
C MET A 66 1.89 -7.97 3.70
N PRO A 67 1.85 -9.29 3.40
CA PRO A 67 1.40 -9.77 2.09
C PRO A 67 0.04 -9.23 1.61
N PRO A 68 -1.01 -9.09 2.44
CA PRO A 68 -2.28 -8.47 2.03
C PRO A 68 -2.10 -7.01 1.62
N TYR A 69 -1.36 -6.21 2.40
CA TYR A 69 -1.09 -4.79 2.12
C TYR A 69 -0.29 -4.60 0.84
N ARG A 70 0.74 -5.43 0.61
CA ARG A 70 1.52 -5.40 -0.63
C ARG A 70 0.68 -5.79 -1.84
N ASN A 71 -0.19 -6.79 -1.69
CA ASN A 71 -1.05 -7.24 -2.78
C ASN A 71 -2.10 -6.17 -3.13
N GLU A 72 -2.66 -5.50 -2.12
CA GLU A 72 -3.57 -4.36 -2.33
C GLU A 72 -2.84 -3.19 -3.02
N ALA A 73 -1.65 -2.82 -2.53
CA ALA A 73 -0.84 -1.75 -3.12
C ALA A 73 -0.46 -2.05 -4.58
N ALA A 74 0.00 -3.27 -4.86
CA ALA A 74 0.41 -3.71 -6.20
C ALA A 74 -0.76 -3.78 -7.20
N ASN A 75 -1.97 -4.09 -6.74
CA ASN A 75 -3.16 -4.20 -7.58
C ASN A 75 -4.02 -2.93 -7.59
N LYS A 76 -3.59 -1.87 -6.91
CA LYS A 76 -4.31 -0.60 -6.88
C LYS A 76 -4.35 -0.01 -8.29
N ALA A 77 -5.56 0.12 -8.83
CA ALA A 77 -5.75 0.78 -10.11
C ALA A 77 -5.33 2.25 -10.01
N VAL A 78 -4.38 2.66 -10.85
CA VAL A 78 -3.90 4.04 -10.93
C VAL A 78 -4.37 4.70 -12.22
N THR A 79 -4.75 5.97 -12.16
CA THR A 79 -5.15 6.73 -13.34
C THR A 79 -3.93 7.12 -14.16
N LYS A 80 -3.96 6.83 -15.46
CA LYS A 80 -2.96 7.31 -16.43
C LYS A 80 -3.62 8.18 -17.49
N ASN A 81 -3.18 9.42 -17.60
CA ASN A 81 -3.57 10.30 -18.70
C ASN A 81 -2.76 9.93 -19.95
N CYS A 82 -3.44 9.78 -21.10
CA CYS A 82 -2.81 9.49 -22.39
C CYS A 82 -3.28 10.49 -23.46
N THR A 83 -2.46 10.69 -24.50
CA THR A 83 -2.76 11.58 -25.62
C THR A 83 -3.17 10.74 -26.84
N LEU A 84 -4.28 11.12 -27.47
CA LEU A 84 -4.92 10.37 -28.55
C LEU A 84 -5.32 11.33 -29.67
N PRO A 85 -5.27 10.92 -30.95
CA PRO A 85 -5.91 11.67 -32.02
C PRO A 85 -7.42 11.81 -31.77
N ARG A 86 -7.98 13.00 -32.02
CA ARG A 86 -9.42 13.28 -31.79
C ARG A 86 -10.34 12.26 -32.45
N TRP A 87 -10.06 11.92 -33.70
CA TRP A 87 -10.88 10.96 -34.47
C TRP A 87 -10.94 9.57 -33.81
N LEU A 88 -9.87 9.15 -33.15
CA LEU A 88 -9.80 7.83 -32.51
C LEU A 88 -10.57 7.82 -31.19
N ARG A 89 -10.47 8.90 -30.42
CA ARG A 89 -11.27 9.08 -29.22
C ARG A 89 -12.76 9.04 -29.57
N ASP A 90 -13.18 9.85 -30.54
CA ASP A 90 -14.59 9.97 -30.92
C ASP A 90 -15.14 8.61 -31.41
N ALA A 91 -14.40 7.92 -32.29
CA ALA A 91 -14.79 6.60 -32.77
C ALA A 91 -14.89 5.54 -31.65
N ALA A 92 -14.02 5.61 -30.64
CA ALA A 92 -14.05 4.70 -29.51
C ALA A 92 -15.20 5.01 -28.53
N GLU A 93 -15.49 6.29 -28.30
CA GLU A 93 -16.64 6.74 -27.49
C GLU A 93 -17.97 6.36 -28.15
N ASP A 94 -18.12 6.60 -29.46
CA ASP A 94 -19.32 6.23 -30.23
C ASP A 94 -19.57 4.71 -30.23
N ALA A 95 -18.50 3.91 -30.20
CA ALA A 95 -18.55 2.46 -30.08
C ALA A 95 -18.71 1.97 -28.63
N GLY A 96 -18.75 2.85 -27.63
CA GLY A 96 -18.93 2.50 -26.22
C GLY A 96 -17.74 1.74 -25.61
N LEU A 97 -16.52 1.96 -26.12
CA LEU A 97 -15.34 1.22 -25.68
C LEU A 97 -14.82 1.68 -24.32
N ASN A 98 -14.34 0.72 -23.52
CA ASN A 98 -13.67 1.00 -22.25
C ASN A 98 -12.17 1.21 -22.46
N PHE A 99 -11.75 2.48 -22.52
CA PHE A 99 -10.35 2.87 -22.69
C PHE A 99 -9.40 2.22 -21.68
N SER A 100 -9.79 2.14 -20.40
CA SER A 100 -8.95 1.57 -19.35
C SER A 100 -8.73 0.08 -19.57
N GLN A 101 -9.80 -0.66 -19.90
CA GLN A 101 -9.71 -2.09 -20.16
C GLN A 101 -8.86 -2.40 -21.40
N ILE A 102 -9.07 -1.65 -22.49
CA ILE A 102 -8.30 -1.81 -23.72
C ILE A 102 -6.81 -1.50 -23.46
N LEU A 103 -6.52 -0.38 -22.79
CA LEU A 103 -5.14 -0.01 -22.46
C LEU A 103 -4.45 -1.08 -21.61
N GLN A 104 -5.13 -1.59 -20.58
CA GLN A 104 -4.59 -2.67 -19.75
C GLN A 104 -4.32 -3.95 -20.56
N ALA A 105 -5.25 -4.35 -21.44
CA ALA A 105 -5.08 -5.52 -22.29
C ALA A 105 -3.88 -5.37 -23.24
N SER A 106 -3.78 -4.23 -23.93
CA SER A 106 -2.69 -3.95 -24.86
C SER A 106 -1.33 -3.82 -24.16
N LEU A 107 -1.27 -3.24 -22.95
CA LEU A 107 -0.04 -3.20 -22.16
C LEU A 107 0.40 -4.59 -21.69
N LYS A 108 -0.55 -5.42 -21.25
CA LYS A 108 -0.26 -6.82 -20.87
C LYS A 108 0.28 -7.61 -22.06
N GLU A 109 -0.34 -7.49 -23.23
CA GLU A 109 0.10 -8.13 -24.47
C GLU A 109 1.51 -7.66 -24.87
N ALA A 110 1.74 -6.34 -24.88
CA ALA A 110 3.04 -5.77 -25.24
C ALA A 110 4.18 -6.18 -24.28
N LEU A 111 3.86 -6.42 -23.01
CA LEU A 111 4.80 -6.86 -21.98
C LEU A 111 4.91 -8.38 -21.85
N GLY A 112 4.09 -9.16 -22.56
CA GLY A 112 4.05 -10.62 -22.45
C GLY A 112 3.53 -11.13 -21.10
N ILE A 113 2.64 -10.38 -20.45
CA ILE A 113 2.06 -10.74 -19.14
C ILE A 113 0.78 -11.55 -19.36
N GLU A 114 0.85 -12.87 -19.21
CA GLU A 114 -0.33 -13.75 -19.19
C GLU A 114 -0.85 -13.92 -17.76
N GLN A 115 -2.07 -13.46 -17.46
CA GLN A 115 -2.72 -13.74 -16.19
C GLN A 115 -3.28 -15.18 -16.20
N ASN A 116 -2.68 -16.06 -15.40
CA ASN A 116 -3.31 -17.31 -14.99
C ASN A 116 -4.38 -17.02 -13.91
N ASP A 117 -5.55 -16.52 -14.31
CA ASP A 117 -6.73 -16.36 -13.42
C ASP A 117 -7.43 -17.71 -13.16
N LYS A 118 -6.67 -18.73 -12.75
CA LYS A 118 -7.21 -19.99 -12.23
C LYS A 118 -6.42 -20.43 -10.99
N LYS A 119 -6.80 -19.92 -9.83
CA LYS A 119 -6.96 -20.66 -8.55
C LYS A 119 -7.18 -19.69 -7.38
N ALA A 120 -8.45 -19.34 -7.17
CA ALA A 120 -9.00 -19.02 -5.84
C ALA A 120 -10.46 -19.48 -5.81
N ALA A 121 -10.67 -20.74 -6.19
CA ALA A 121 -11.88 -21.51 -5.93
C ALA A 121 -11.41 -22.94 -5.65
N ASN A 122 -11.05 -23.19 -4.38
CA ASN A 122 -11.09 -24.48 -3.70
C ASN A 122 -10.85 -24.23 -2.21
#